data_AF-A0A2H3DW43-F1
#
_entry.id   AF-A0A2H3DW43-F1
#
_cell.length_a   1.000
_cell.length_b   1.000
_cell.length_c   1.000
_cell.angle_alpha   90.00
_cell.angle_beta   90.00
_cell.angle_gamma   90.00
#
_symmetry.space_group_name_H-M   'P 1'
#
loop_
_entity.id
_entity.type
_entity.pdbx_description
1 polymer ?
#
loop_
_entity_poly.entity_id
_entity_poly.type
_entity_poly.pdbx_seq_one_letter_code
_entity_poly.pdbx_strand_id
1 'polypeptide(L)'
;MGIHRPEYIVRGSNPFDYEQKFPEDKRYEELGPMARVWRTYLEECGPFDLEMVEGWRDALDVLLVFAGLFSAVVTTFVAQTSQSLQVNYDQMTASLLIELIDVQRSAANGSLVNDIPRSD
;
A
#
# COMPACT_ATOMS: atom_id res chain seq x y z
N MET A 1 -6.65 23.25 -1.80
CA MET A 1 -5.72 24.38 -1.66
C MET A 1 -5.05 24.52 -3.03
N GLY A 2 -5.52 25.42 -3.89
CA GLY A 2 -5.00 25.52 -5.26
C GLY A 2 -3.60 26.10 -5.26
N ILE A 3 -2.64 25.42 -5.87
CA ILE A 3 -1.29 25.96 -6.06
C ILE A 3 -1.42 27.16 -6.99
N HIS A 4 -1.21 28.34 -6.41
CA HIS A 4 -1.16 29.59 -7.14
C HIS A 4 0.05 29.49 -8.07
N ARG A 5 -0.21 29.28 -9.36
CA ARG A 5 0.79 29.45 -10.42
C ARG A 5 1.36 30.86 -10.22
N PRO A 6 2.68 31.05 -10.02
CA PRO A 6 3.22 32.39 -9.94
C PRO A 6 2.98 33.03 -11.30
N GLU A 7 2.08 34.01 -11.34
CA GLU A 7 1.79 34.78 -12.54
C GLU A 7 3.01 35.70 -12.74
N TYR A 8 3.95 35.26 -13.59
CA TYR A 8 5.15 36.03 -13.94
C TYR A 8 4.73 37.18 -14.87
N ILE A 9 4.11 38.21 -14.29
CA ILE A 9 3.87 39.48 -14.98
C ILE A 9 5.19 40.26 -14.96
N VAL A 10 6.11 39.89 -15.86
CA VAL A 10 7.17 40.80 -16.30
C VAL A 10 6.53 41.72 -17.33
N ARG A 11 6.15 42.93 -16.91
CA ARG A 11 5.65 43.97 -17.81
C ARG A 11 6.69 44.22 -18.92
N GLY A 12 6.45 43.64 -20.10
CA GLY A 12 7.13 44.00 -21.34
C GLY A 12 8.06 42.95 -21.95
N SER A 13 8.26 41.77 -21.36
CA SER A 13 8.98 40.69 -22.05
C SER A 13 8.24 39.36 -21.94
N ASN A 14 8.07 38.70 -23.08
CA ASN A 14 7.42 37.40 -23.18
C ASN A 14 8.28 36.37 -22.41
N PRO A 15 7.76 35.71 -21.37
CA PRO A 15 8.54 34.73 -20.58
C PRO A 15 8.99 33.51 -21.41
N PHE A 16 8.37 33.29 -22.57
CA PHE A 16 8.76 32.28 -23.56
C PHE A 16 9.70 32.82 -24.66
N ASP A 17 10.21 34.04 -24.50
CA ASP A 17 11.24 34.59 -25.39
C ASP A 17 12.63 34.03 -25.02
N TYR A 18 12.88 32.81 -25.48
CA TYR A 18 14.15 32.14 -25.26
C TYR A 18 15.31 32.76 -26.06
N GLU A 19 15.02 33.60 -27.08
CA GLU A 19 16.06 34.32 -27.82
C GLU A 19 16.67 35.44 -26.99
N GLN A 20 15.84 36.11 -26.17
CA GLN A 20 16.34 37.08 -25.20
C GLN A 20 17.05 36.41 -24.02
N LYS A 21 16.56 35.24 -23.60
CA LYS A 21 17.06 34.54 -22.41
C LYS A 21 18.36 33.78 -22.66
N PHE A 22 18.50 33.21 -23.85
CA PHE A 22 19.71 32.51 -24.29
C PHE A 22 20.14 33.10 -25.64
N PRO A 23 21.25 33.86 -25.70
CA PRO A 23 21.73 34.41 -26.97
C PRO A 23 22.09 33.31 -27.96
N GLU A 24 22.07 33.64 -29.26
CA GLU A 24 22.50 32.73 -30.32
C GLU A 24 23.92 32.21 -30.06
N ASP A 25 24.13 30.93 -30.30
CA ASP A 25 25.47 30.38 -30.20
C ASP A 25 26.30 30.85 -31.41
N LYS A 26 27.61 30.66 -31.33
CA LYS A 26 28.45 30.96 -32.49
C LYS A 26 28.16 29.93 -33.59
N ARG A 27 28.30 30.35 -34.84
CA ARG A 27 28.27 29.44 -35.99
C ARG A 27 29.23 28.27 -35.75
N TYR A 28 28.69 27.04 -35.84
CA TYR A 28 29.35 25.75 -35.53
C TYR A 28 29.39 25.31 -34.05
N GLU A 29 28.91 26.12 -33.10
CA GLU A 29 28.78 25.75 -31.67
C GLU A 29 27.34 25.34 -31.28
N GLU A 30 26.37 25.44 -32.20
CA GLU A 30 24.94 25.12 -32.04
C GLU A 30 24.63 23.66 -31.67
N LEU A 31 25.59 22.75 -31.84
CA LEU A 31 25.49 21.32 -31.49
C LEU A 31 26.37 20.96 -30.28
N GLY A 32 27.06 21.95 -29.71
CA GLY A 32 27.92 21.74 -28.56
C GLY A 32 27.13 21.35 -27.31
N PRO A 33 27.79 20.80 -26.27
CA PRO A 33 27.16 20.45 -25.00
C PRO A 33 26.51 21.64 -24.28
N MET A 34 26.96 22.86 -24.61
CA MET A 34 26.46 24.12 -24.07
C MET A 34 25.59 24.88 -25.07
N ALA A 35 25.11 24.23 -26.13
CA ALA A 35 24.24 24.88 -27.10
C ALA A 35 22.94 25.35 -26.45
N ARG A 36 22.43 26.48 -26.96
CA ARG A 36 21.17 27.12 -26.58
C ARG A 36 20.02 26.13 -26.56
N VAL A 37 19.93 25.25 -27.56
CA VAL A 37 18.85 24.24 -27.66
C VAL A 37 18.76 23.37 -26.40
N TRP A 38 19.89 22.96 -25.83
CA TRP A 38 19.91 22.13 -24.63
C TRP A 38 19.54 22.91 -23.38
N ARG A 39 19.97 24.17 -23.27
CA ARG A 39 19.61 25.05 -22.15
C ARG A 39 18.12 25.36 -22.15
N THR A 40 17.56 25.70 -23.31
CA THR A 40 16.13 25.92 -23.50
C THR A 40 15.34 24.66 -23.20
N TYR A 41 15.78 23.50 -23.70
CA TYR A 41 15.15 22.21 -23.41
C TYR A 41 15.11 21.91 -21.91
N LEU A 42 16.24 22.01 -21.21
CA LEU A 42 16.31 21.71 -19.78
C LEU A 42 15.44 22.64 -18.95
N GLU A 43 15.34 23.91 -19.35
CA GLU A 43 14.51 24.89 -18.66
C GLU A 43 13.02 24.62 -18.83
N GLU A 44 12.59 24.13 -19.99
CA GLU A 44 11.20 23.77 -20.21
C GLU A 44 10.84 22.40 -19.63
N CYS A 45 11.76 21.44 -19.74
CA CYS A 45 11.58 20.08 -19.25
C CYS A 45 11.58 20.02 -17.72
N GLY A 46 12.38 20.85 -17.05
CA GLY A 46 12.50 20.85 -15.59
C GLY A 46 11.16 21.01 -14.84
N PRO A 47 10.37 22.07 -15.12
CA PRO A 47 9.06 22.26 -14.51
C PRO A 47 8.09 21.12 -14.82
N PHE A 48 8.08 20.63 -16.06
CA PHE A 48 7.23 19.52 -16.48
C PHE A 48 7.56 18.21 -15.76
N ASP A 49 8.85 17.87 -15.69
CA ASP A 49 9.33 16.66 -15.01
C ASP A 49 9.06 16.74 -13.50
N LEU A 50 9.24 17.92 -12.90
CA LEU A 50 8.94 18.14 -11.49
C LEU A 50 7.44 17.94 -11.21
N GLU A 51 6.57 18.56 -12.01
CA GLU A 51 5.12 18.40 -11.87
C GLU A 51 4.70 16.93 -12.02
N MET A 52 5.27 16.23 -13.00
CA MET A 52 5.01 14.81 -13.21
C MET A 52 5.44 13.96 -12.00
N VAL A 53 6.67 14.16 -11.50
CA VAL A 53 7.20 13.41 -10.35
C VAL A 53 6.41 13.69 -9.07
N GLU A 54 6.02 14.95 -8.84
CA GLU A 54 5.17 15.31 -7.70
C GLU A 54 3.78 14.66 -7.80
N GLY A 55 3.16 14.66 -8.98
CA GLY A 55 1.89 13.99 -9.19
C GLY A 55 1.98 12.47 -8.95
N TRP A 56 3.08 11.84 -9.36
CA TRP A 56 3.31 10.42 -9.12
C TRP A 56 3.55 10.12 -7.63
N ARG A 57 4.29 10.97 -6.93
CA ARG A 57 4.50 10.86 -5.48
C ARG A 57 3.16 10.90 -4.75
N ASP A 58 2.31 11.88 -5.07
CA ASP A 58 1.03 12.06 -4.40
C ASP A 58 0.07 10.88 -4.70
N ALA A 59 0.08 10.37 -5.93
CA ALA A 59 -0.68 9.17 -6.29
C ALA A 59 -0.16 7.91 -5.56
N LEU A 60 1.15 7.76 -5.42
CA LEU A 60 1.77 6.65 -4.71
C LEU A 60 1.49 6.70 -3.21
N ASP A 61 1.49 7.88 -2.59
CA ASP A 61 1.16 8.05 -1.17
C ASP A 61 -0.25 7.50 -0.89
N VAL A 62 -1.22 7.90 -1.70
CA VAL A 62 -2.60 7.42 -1.61
C VAL A 62 -2.68 5.90 -1.86
N LEU A 63 -2.02 5.41 -2.91
CA LEU A 63 -2.03 3.99 -3.25
C LEU A 63 -1.42 3.12 -2.14
N LEU A 64 -0.33 3.56 -1.52
CA LEU A 64 0.35 2.84 -0.45
C LEU A 64 -0.50 2.80 0.83
N VAL A 65 -1.22 3.89 1.15
CA VAL A 65 -2.20 3.87 2.26
C VAL A 65 -3.30 2.85 1.99
N PHE A 66 -3.87 2.83 0.78
CA PHE A 66 -4.88 1.84 0.41
C PHE A 66 -4.34 0.41 0.43
N ALA A 67 -3.14 0.18 -0.12
CA ALA A 67 -2.51 -1.12 -0.11
C ALA A 67 -2.24 -1.62 1.31
N GLY A 68 -1.78 -0.73 2.21
CA GLY A 68 -1.54 -1.04 3.61
C GLY A 68 -2.84 -1.40 4.36
N LEU A 69 -3.89 -0.59 4.20
CA LEU A 69 -5.18 -0.85 4.83
C LEU A 69 -5.83 -2.13 4.29
N PHE A 70 -5.81 -2.34 2.97
CA PHE A 70 -6.31 -3.55 2.35
C PHE A 70 -5.56 -4.80 2.84
N SER A 71 -4.23 -4.73 2.88
CA SER A 71 -3.39 -5.84 3.37
C SER A 71 -3.64 -6.14 4.85
N ALA A 72 -3.86 -5.12 5.68
CA ALA A 72 -4.18 -5.29 7.10
C ALA A 72 -5.54 -5.97 7.30
N VAL A 73 -6.56 -5.56 6.53
CA VAL A 73 -7.89 -6.20 6.55
C VAL A 73 -7.81 -7.65 6.08
N VAL A 74 -7.12 -7.91 4.97
CA VAL A 74 -6.93 -9.27 4.44
C VAL A 74 -6.16 -10.16 5.42
N THR A 75 -5.08 -9.64 6.02
CA THR A 75 -4.29 -10.38 7.02
C THR A 75 -5.14 -10.73 8.25
N THR A 76 -5.94 -9.78 8.74
CA THR A 76 -6.83 -10.01 9.88
C THR A 76 -7.90 -11.03 9.55
N PHE A 77 -8.51 -10.92 8.37
CA PHE A 77 -9.49 -11.89 7.89
C PHE A 77 -8.89 -13.29 7.80
N VAL A 78 -7.69 -13.44 7.24
CA VAL A 78 -6.99 -14.73 7.14
C VAL A 78 -6.65 -15.29 8.52
N ALA A 79 -6.15 -14.45 9.44
CA ALA A 79 -5.81 -14.88 10.80
C ALA A 79 -7.04 -15.37 11.58
N GLN A 80 -8.13 -14.59 11.54
CA GLN A 80 -9.39 -14.94 12.21
C GLN A 80 -10.05 -16.17 11.60
N THR A 81 -10.09 -16.25 10.26
CA THR A 81 -10.67 -17.41 9.58
C THR A 81 -9.86 -18.67 9.85
N SER A 82 -8.53 -18.57 9.87
CA SER A 82 -7.65 -19.68 10.24
C SER A 82 -7.94 -20.19 11.65
N GLN A 83 -8.07 -19.29 12.64
CA GLN A 83 -8.46 -19.66 14.00
C GLN A 83 -9.88 -20.25 14.08
N SER A 84 -10.83 -19.69 13.32
CA SER A 84 -12.22 -20.18 13.31
C SER A 84 -12.34 -21.57 12.66
N LEU A 85 -11.44 -21.93 11.75
CA LEU A 85 -11.38 -23.25 11.13
C LEU A 85 -10.58 -24.26 11.96
N GLN A 86 -9.84 -23.79 12.97
CA GLN A 86 -9.13 -24.69 13.86
C GLN A 86 -10.09 -25.43 14.77
N VAL A 87 -9.70 -26.64 15.08
CA VAL A 87 -10.43 -27.53 15.97
C VAL A 87 -10.35 -26.98 17.39
N ASN A 88 -11.50 -26.92 18.08
CA ASN A 88 -11.56 -26.42 19.45
C ASN A 88 -11.15 -27.52 20.45
N TYR A 89 -9.86 -27.55 20.80
CA TYR A 89 -9.30 -28.51 21.75
C TYR A 89 -9.86 -28.37 23.17
N ASP A 90 -10.31 -27.18 23.58
CA ASP A 90 -10.93 -26.99 24.89
C ASP A 90 -12.26 -27.74 24.96
N GLN A 91 -13.07 -27.61 23.91
CA GLN A 91 -14.35 -28.31 23.80
C GLN A 91 -14.15 -29.83 23.71
N MET A 92 -13.17 -30.29 22.91
CA MET A 92 -12.83 -31.71 22.82
C MET A 92 -12.30 -32.29 24.13
N THR A 93 -11.46 -31.53 24.86
CA THR A 93 -10.94 -31.99 26.15
C THR A 93 -12.06 -32.03 27.18
N ALA A 94 -12.96 -31.05 27.18
CA ALA A 94 -14.12 -31.05 28.06
C ALA A 94 -15.06 -32.23 27.78
N SER A 95 -15.34 -32.57 26.52
CA SER A 95 -16.17 -33.73 26.18
C SER A 95 -15.52 -35.04 26.64
N LEU A 96 -14.22 -35.23 26.35
CA LEU A 96 -13.48 -36.41 26.78
C LEU A 96 -13.41 -36.57 28.31
N LEU A 97 -13.26 -35.46 29.04
CA LEU A 97 -13.26 -35.49 30.51
C LEU A 97 -14.63 -35.85 31.08
N ILE A 98 -15.72 -35.35 30.47
CA ILE A 98 -17.09 -35.71 30.85
C ILE A 98 -17.30 -37.22 30.63
N GLU A 99 -16.94 -37.75 29.46
CA GLU A 99 -17.04 -39.19 29.18
C GLU A 99 -16.23 -40.01 30.21
N LEU A 100 -15.00 -39.58 30.53
CA LEU A 100 -14.17 -40.26 31.53
C LEU A 100 -14.84 -40.30 32.91
N ILE A 101 -15.46 -39.19 33.34
CA ILE A 101 -16.18 -39.10 34.63
C ILE A 101 -17.40 -40.04 34.61
N ASP A 102 -18.13 -40.11 33.50
CA ASP A 102 -19.29 -41.00 33.36
C ASP A 102 -18.89 -42.48 33.33
N VAL A 103 -17.76 -42.83 32.70
CA VAL A 103 -17.16 -44.18 32.77
C VAL A 103 -16.82 -44.56 34.20
N GLN A 104 -16.18 -43.66 34.96
CA GLN A 104 -15.85 -43.91 36.36
C GLN A 104 -17.11 -44.10 37.22
N ARG A 105 -18.14 -43.27 37.01
CA ARG A 105 -19.42 -43.38 37.73
C ARG A 105 -20.14 -44.68 37.39
N SER A 106 -20.18 -45.07 36.12
CA SER A 106 -20.80 -46.31 35.66
C SER A 106 -20.11 -47.53 36.28
N ALA A 107 -18.78 -47.55 36.29
CA ALA A 107 -18.00 -48.62 36.90
C ALA A 107 -18.28 -48.74 38.41
N ALA A 108 -18.40 -47.60 39.12
CA ALA A 108 -18.75 -47.58 40.53
C ALA A 108 -20.18 -48.06 40.80
N ASN A 109 -21.12 -47.77 39.90
CA ASN A 109 -22.52 -48.18 40.01
C ASN A 109 -22.81 -49.58 39.45
N GLY A 110 -21.82 -50.28 38.89
CA GLY A 110 -21.97 -51.61 38.30
C GLY A 110 -22.73 -51.63 36.97
N SER A 111 -22.90 -50.49 36.31
CA SER A 111 -23.51 -50.40 34.97
C SER A 111 -22.47 -50.61 33.85
N LEU A 112 -22.95 -51.08 32.70
CA LEU A 112 -22.09 -51.42 31.55
C LEU A 112 -21.57 -50.14 30.87
N VAL A 113 -20.27 -50.13 30.54
CA VAL A 113 -19.60 -49.00 29.88
C VAL A 113 -20.24 -48.63 28.52
N ASN A 114 -20.88 -49.59 27.87
CA ASN A 114 -21.56 -49.36 26.58
C ASN A 114 -22.77 -48.43 26.67
N ASP A 115 -23.30 -48.17 27.87
CA ASP A 115 -24.45 -47.27 28.07
C ASP A 115 -24.04 -45.79 28.14
N ILE A 116 -22.75 -45.49 28.10
CA ILE A 116 -22.21 -44.13 28.21
C ILE A 116 -22.10 -43.52 26.80
N PRO A 117 -22.66 -42.32 26.57
CA PRO A 117 -22.49 -41.61 25.31
C PRO A 117 -21.01 -41.33 25.04
N ARG A 118 -20.54 -41.66 23.84
CA ARG A 118 -19.19 -41.32 23.42
C ARG A 118 -19.05 -39.83 23.14
N SER A 119 -17.88 -39.30 23.42
CA SER A 119 -17.45 -37.98 22.97
C SER A 119 -17.28 -38.02 21.45
N ASP A 120 -18.02 -37.17 20.74
CA ASP A 120 -17.76 -36.82 19.33
C ASP A 120 -16.81 -35.61 19.23
#